data_AF-A0A5P8P1W5-F1
#
_entry.id   AF-A0A5P8P1W5-F1
#
_cell.length_a   1.000
_cell.length_b   1.000
_cell.length_c   1.000
_cell.angle_alpha   90.00
_cell.angle_beta   90.00
_cell.angle_gamma   90.00
#
_symmetry.space_group_name_H-M   'P 1'
#
loop_
_entity.id
_entity.type
_entity.pdbx_description
1 polymer ?
#
loop_
_entity_poly.entity_id
_entity_poly.type
_entity_poly.pdbx_seq_one_letter_code
_entity_poly.pdbx_strand_id
1 'polypeptide(L)'
;MDSEAEKLKEKILEAQKEADIAALYVLEQDANEFFDENTLHGYYQNILDLALERLTDTLEAHVRMDMQEVQDFATVRALYEYAIEHYSSGSSEDAAALFEVLSGLTNDSKFSDALKIHWQAAKEGISLNDFIALIADVNATGDAGTFYISAFTKEAQKLLNNSKTTEDNG
;
A
#
# COMPACT_ATOMS: atom_id res chain seq x y z
N MET A 1 8.78 -17.06 -26.90
CA MET A 1 8.81 -15.95 -25.95
C MET A 1 7.76 -14.93 -26.33
N ASP A 2 7.76 -14.40 -27.55
CA ASP A 2 6.73 -13.44 -28.02
C ASP A 2 5.27 -13.93 -27.87
N SER A 3 4.99 -15.23 -28.04
CA SER A 3 3.62 -15.75 -27.92
C SER A 3 3.06 -15.78 -26.49
N GLU A 4 3.91 -15.87 -25.46
CA GLU A 4 3.45 -15.91 -24.06
C GLU A 4 3.25 -14.48 -23.53
N ALA A 5 4.14 -13.56 -23.89
CA ALA A 5 3.98 -12.14 -23.58
C ALA A 5 2.69 -11.55 -24.20
N GLU A 6 2.35 -11.91 -25.43
CA GLU A 6 1.10 -11.45 -26.06
C GLU A 6 -0.16 -12.03 -25.39
N LYS A 7 -0.15 -13.32 -25.03
CA LYS A 7 -1.26 -13.92 -24.25
C LYS A 7 -1.41 -13.26 -22.88
N LEU A 8 -0.30 -12.90 -22.24
CA LEU A 8 -0.33 -12.19 -20.96
C LEU A 8 -0.98 -10.81 -21.13
N LYS A 9 -0.61 -10.06 -22.17
CA LYS A 9 -1.25 -8.77 -22.49
C LYS A 9 -2.75 -8.91 -22.71
N GLU A 10 -3.21 -9.97 -23.38
CA GLU A 10 -4.64 -10.25 -23.57
C GLU A 10 -5.36 -10.45 -22.22
N LYS A 11 -4.78 -11.23 -21.30
CA LYS A 11 -5.35 -11.44 -19.96
C LYS A 11 -5.39 -10.16 -19.14
N ILE A 12 -4.31 -9.37 -19.19
CA ILE A 12 -4.23 -8.08 -18.51
C ILE A 12 -5.28 -7.11 -19.04
N LEU A 13 -5.43 -7.04 -20.37
CA LEU A 13 -6.43 -6.19 -21.01
C LEU A 13 -7.85 -6.57 -20.58
N GLU A 14 -8.13 -7.87 -20.40
CA GLU A 14 -9.44 -8.31 -19.91
C GLU A 14 -9.66 -7.91 -18.45
N ALA A 15 -8.69 -8.19 -17.57
CA ALA A 15 -8.76 -7.77 -16.17
C ALA A 15 -8.91 -6.25 -16.01
N GLN A 16 -8.24 -5.45 -16.86
CA GLN A 16 -8.38 -4.00 -16.90
C GLN A 16 -9.81 -3.56 -17.27
N LYS A 17 -10.43 -4.17 -18.29
CA LYS A 17 -11.81 -3.85 -18.69
C LYS A 17 -12.82 -4.18 -17.59
N GLU A 18 -12.55 -5.22 -16.81
CA GLU A 18 -13.38 -5.64 -15.69
C GLU A 18 -13.05 -4.88 -14.39
N ALA A 19 -12.04 -3.99 -14.43
CA ALA A 19 -11.49 -3.32 -13.26
C ALA A 19 -11.10 -4.29 -12.12
N ASP A 20 -10.65 -5.49 -12.48
CA ASP A 20 -10.29 -6.57 -11.55
C ASP A 20 -8.82 -6.45 -11.13
N ILE A 21 -8.58 -5.69 -10.06
CA ILE A 21 -7.25 -5.42 -9.50
C ILE A 21 -6.65 -6.71 -8.94
N ALA A 22 -7.48 -7.59 -8.36
CA ALA A 22 -7.02 -8.86 -7.84
C ALA A 22 -6.50 -9.77 -8.95
N ALA A 23 -7.22 -9.89 -10.07
CA ALA A 23 -6.77 -10.63 -11.23
C ALA A 23 -5.48 -10.05 -11.82
N LEU A 24 -5.32 -8.72 -11.81
CA LEU A 24 -4.05 -8.10 -12.18
C LEU A 24 -2.93 -8.61 -11.26
N TYR A 25 -3.05 -8.51 -9.93
CA TYR A 25 -2.00 -9.04 -9.04
C TYR A 25 -1.71 -10.55 -9.20
N VAL A 26 -2.68 -11.36 -9.64
CA VAL A 26 -2.42 -12.78 -9.97
C VAL A 26 -1.46 -12.93 -11.17
N LEU A 27 -1.46 -11.97 -12.10
CA LEU A 27 -0.62 -11.93 -13.30
C LEU A 27 0.74 -11.23 -13.05
N GLU A 28 0.99 -10.70 -11.85
CA GLU A 28 2.17 -9.91 -11.50
C GLU A 28 3.48 -10.67 -11.76
N GLN A 29 3.56 -11.94 -11.37
CA GLN A 29 4.79 -12.73 -11.57
C GLN A 29 5.12 -12.87 -13.06
N ASP A 30 4.13 -13.21 -13.89
CA ASP A 30 4.31 -13.34 -15.34
C ASP A 30 4.67 -11.97 -15.95
N ALA A 31 4.08 -10.87 -15.47
CA ALA A 31 4.40 -9.53 -15.92
C ALA A 31 5.87 -9.18 -15.65
N ASN A 32 6.38 -9.48 -14.46
CA ASN A 32 7.79 -9.27 -14.11
C ASN A 32 8.73 -10.18 -14.93
N GLU A 33 8.30 -11.37 -15.34
CA GLU A 33 9.11 -12.29 -16.15
C GLU A 33 9.17 -11.86 -17.63
N PHE A 34 8.06 -11.42 -18.20
CA PHE A 34 7.93 -11.26 -19.66
C PHE A 34 7.99 -9.82 -20.17
N PHE A 35 7.75 -8.82 -19.31
CA PHE A 35 7.72 -7.43 -19.74
C PHE A 35 9.04 -6.72 -19.54
N ASP A 36 9.34 -5.80 -20.47
CA ASP A 36 10.38 -4.80 -20.26
C ASP A 36 9.94 -3.77 -19.20
N GLU A 37 10.91 -3.00 -18.69
CA GLU A 37 10.70 -2.02 -17.63
C GLU A 37 9.60 -0.99 -17.96
N ASN A 38 9.51 -0.52 -19.20
CA ASN A 38 8.49 0.47 -19.59
C ASN A 38 7.09 -0.14 -19.60
N THR A 39 6.97 -1.37 -20.11
CA THR A 39 5.70 -2.10 -20.14
C THR A 39 5.26 -2.48 -18.74
N LEU A 40 6.20 -2.91 -17.89
CA LEU A 40 5.96 -3.24 -16.49
C LEU A 40 5.56 -1.99 -15.68
N HIS A 41 6.20 -0.84 -15.93
CA HIS A 41 5.80 0.42 -15.32
C HIS A 41 4.35 0.78 -15.68
N GLY A 42 3.99 0.71 -16.98
CA GLY A 42 2.62 0.94 -17.41
C GLY A 42 1.63 -0.04 -16.79
N TYR A 43 2.03 -1.30 -16.60
CA TYR A 43 1.22 -2.31 -15.92
C TYR A 43 0.88 -1.91 -14.47
N TYR A 44 1.87 -1.52 -13.66
CA TYR A 44 1.61 -1.08 -12.28
C TYR A 44 0.87 0.27 -12.23
N GLN A 45 1.11 1.17 -13.17
CA GLN A 45 0.31 2.41 -13.29
C GLN A 45 -1.18 2.12 -13.50
N ASN A 46 -1.53 1.14 -14.33
CA ASN A 46 -2.94 0.76 -14.52
C ASN A 46 -3.55 0.20 -13.23
N ILE A 47 -2.82 -0.61 -12.47
CA ILE A 47 -3.26 -1.10 -11.15
C ILE A 47 -3.55 0.08 -10.21
N LEU A 48 -2.64 1.05 -10.18
CA LEU A 48 -2.76 2.24 -9.35
C LEU A 48 -3.96 3.11 -9.75
N ASP A 49 -4.15 3.37 -11.05
CA ASP A 49 -5.27 4.18 -11.55
C ASP A 49 -6.62 3.59 -11.12
N LEU A 50 -6.79 2.26 -11.28
CA LEU A 50 -7.99 1.55 -10.83
C LEU A 50 -8.16 1.61 -9.30
N ALA A 51 -7.07 1.50 -8.55
CA ALA A 51 -7.12 1.57 -7.09
C ALA A 51 -7.51 2.97 -6.58
N LEU A 52 -7.03 4.04 -7.24
CA LEU A 52 -7.38 5.43 -6.92
C LEU A 52 -8.84 5.75 -7.28
N GLU A 53 -9.36 5.20 -8.39
CA GLU A 53 -10.79 5.29 -8.72
C GLU A 53 -11.64 4.64 -7.63
N ARG A 54 -11.32 3.40 -7.24
CA ARG A 54 -12.03 2.70 -6.15
C ARG A 54 -11.91 3.40 -4.80
N LEU A 55 -10.76 4.01 -4.50
CA LEU A 55 -10.58 4.84 -3.30
C LEU A 55 -11.59 6.00 -3.31
N THR A 56 -11.70 6.69 -4.44
CA THR A 56 -12.62 7.83 -4.60
C THR A 56 -14.06 7.39 -4.37
N ASP A 57 -14.50 6.32 -5.05
CA ASP A 57 -15.85 5.77 -4.91
C ASP A 57 -16.15 5.36 -3.45
N THR A 58 -15.19 4.74 -2.77
CA THR A 58 -15.31 4.30 -1.37
C THR A 58 -15.51 5.49 -0.44
N LEU A 59 -14.73 6.55 -0.63
CA LEU A 59 -14.83 7.77 0.18
C LEU A 59 -16.16 8.49 -0.08
N GLU A 60 -16.59 8.61 -1.34
CA GLU A 60 -17.88 9.23 -1.69
C GLU A 60 -19.08 8.45 -1.12
N ALA A 61 -19.01 7.12 -1.15
CA ALA A 61 -20.04 6.25 -0.59
C ALA A 61 -20.04 6.20 0.94
N HIS A 62 -19.03 6.78 1.62
CA HIS A 62 -18.86 6.73 3.07
C HIS A 62 -18.82 5.29 3.62
N VAL A 63 -18.27 4.36 2.85
CA VAL A 63 -18.08 2.96 3.24
C VAL A 63 -16.60 2.70 3.57
N ARG A 64 -16.34 1.54 4.17
CA ARG A 64 -14.97 1.05 4.42
C ARG A 64 -14.70 -0.16 3.55
N MET A 65 -13.46 -0.31 3.13
CA MET A 65 -12.98 -1.51 2.44
C MET A 65 -12.90 -2.68 3.42
N ASP A 66 -13.39 -3.84 2.98
CA ASP A 66 -13.28 -5.08 3.74
C ASP A 66 -12.04 -5.86 3.29
N MET A 67 -11.02 -5.97 4.14
CA MET A 67 -9.81 -6.70 3.77
C MET A 67 -9.99 -8.23 3.65
N GLN A 68 -11.18 -8.76 3.95
CA GLN A 68 -11.55 -10.14 3.63
C GLN A 68 -12.09 -10.28 2.20
N GLU A 69 -12.55 -9.19 1.58
CA GLU A 69 -12.97 -9.18 0.19
C GLU A 69 -11.75 -9.01 -0.72
N VAL A 70 -11.60 -9.93 -1.68
CA VAL A 70 -10.36 -10.08 -2.46
C VAL A 70 -10.01 -8.80 -3.25
N GLN A 71 -11.02 -8.15 -3.82
CA GLN A 71 -10.84 -6.91 -4.58
C GLN A 71 -10.45 -5.73 -3.68
N ASP A 72 -11.05 -5.63 -2.49
CA ASP A 72 -10.73 -4.58 -1.53
C ASP A 72 -9.34 -4.78 -0.95
N PHE A 73 -8.96 -6.02 -0.65
CA PHE A 73 -7.59 -6.37 -0.27
C PHE A 73 -6.58 -5.94 -1.34
N ALA A 74 -6.84 -6.26 -2.62
CA ALA A 74 -5.97 -5.89 -3.73
C ALA A 74 -5.89 -4.36 -3.92
N THR A 75 -7.01 -3.66 -3.73
CA THR A 75 -7.07 -2.18 -3.78
C THR A 75 -6.22 -1.57 -2.68
N VAL A 76 -6.37 -2.03 -1.43
CA VAL A 76 -5.61 -1.54 -0.28
C VAL A 76 -4.11 -1.81 -0.46
N ARG A 77 -3.73 -2.97 -1.02
CA ARG A 77 -2.35 -3.30 -1.35
C ARG A 77 -1.74 -2.27 -2.31
N ALA A 78 -2.42 -1.98 -3.43
CA ALA A 78 -1.93 -1.01 -4.42
C ALA A 78 -1.72 0.38 -3.83
N LEU A 79 -2.68 0.84 -3.02
CA LEU A 79 -2.59 2.16 -2.37
C LEU A 79 -1.47 2.21 -1.32
N TYR A 80 -1.24 1.12 -0.59
CA TYR A 80 -0.13 1.02 0.35
C TYR A 80 1.22 1.04 -0.37
N GLU A 81 1.37 0.29 -1.46
CA GLU A 81 2.58 0.28 -2.29
C GLU A 81 2.88 1.68 -2.82
N TYR A 82 1.85 2.40 -3.27
CA TYR A 82 1.96 3.78 -3.71
C TYR A 82 2.41 4.73 -2.59
N ALA A 83 1.87 4.58 -1.38
CA ALA A 83 2.31 5.36 -0.22
C ALA A 83 3.78 5.08 0.13
N ILE A 84 4.23 3.82 0.02
CA ILE A 84 5.63 3.44 0.22
C ILE A 84 6.54 3.98 -0.88
N GLU A 85 6.10 4.04 -2.14
CA GLU A 85 6.85 4.65 -3.23
C GLU A 85 7.13 6.14 -2.94
N HIS A 86 6.10 6.89 -2.55
CA HIS A 86 6.25 8.28 -2.09
C HIS A 86 7.16 8.40 -0.88
N TYR A 87 7.06 7.46 0.07
CA TYR A 87 7.91 7.48 1.24
C TYR A 87 9.38 7.25 0.84
N SER A 88 9.63 6.31 -0.06
CA SER A 88 10.94 5.98 -0.58
C SER A 88 11.56 7.09 -1.44
N SER A 89 10.73 7.89 -2.13
CA SER A 89 11.19 9.01 -2.96
C SER A 89 11.52 10.28 -2.15
N GLY A 90 11.24 10.27 -0.84
CA GLY A 90 11.43 11.41 0.05
C GLY A 90 10.23 12.35 0.13
N SER A 91 9.11 12.03 -0.55
CA SER A 91 7.84 12.73 -0.44
C SER A 91 7.11 12.32 0.85
N SER A 92 7.74 12.57 2.01
CA SER A 92 7.26 12.09 3.31
C SER A 92 5.90 12.67 3.71
N GLU A 93 5.59 13.91 3.29
CA GLU A 93 4.28 14.53 3.55
C GLU A 93 3.15 13.84 2.78
N ASP A 94 3.36 13.56 1.49
CA ASP A 94 2.38 12.85 0.65
C ASP A 94 2.18 11.41 1.14
N ALA A 95 3.28 10.73 1.47
CA ALA A 95 3.23 9.40 2.07
C ALA A 95 2.45 9.40 3.40
N ALA A 96 2.72 10.37 4.28
CA ALA A 96 2.01 10.51 5.55
C ALA A 96 0.50 10.69 5.34
N ALA A 97 0.10 11.57 4.42
CA ALA A 97 -1.31 11.79 4.10
C ALA A 97 -2.01 10.51 3.60
N LEU A 98 -1.34 9.75 2.71
CA LEU A 98 -1.85 8.47 2.22
C LEU A 98 -1.98 7.44 3.35
N PHE A 99 -0.96 7.30 4.22
CA PHE A 99 -1.04 6.38 5.36
C PHE A 99 -2.17 6.74 6.33
N GLU A 100 -2.39 8.04 6.57
CA GLU A 100 -3.49 8.51 7.41
C GLU A 100 -4.85 8.11 6.82
N VAL A 101 -5.07 8.38 5.53
CA VAL A 101 -6.30 7.98 4.82
C VAL A 101 -6.50 6.47 4.88
N LEU A 102 -5.47 5.69 4.52
CA LEU A 102 -5.55 4.22 4.53
C LEU A 102 -5.82 3.65 5.92
N SER A 103 -5.30 4.28 6.98
CA SER A 103 -5.56 3.84 8.35
C SER A 103 -7.05 3.92 8.73
N GLY A 104 -7.80 4.85 8.12
CA GLY A 104 -9.24 5.03 8.34
C GLY A 104 -10.13 4.33 7.31
N LEU A 105 -9.56 3.86 6.20
CA LEU A 105 -10.29 3.36 5.04
C LEU A 105 -10.80 1.93 5.22
N THR A 106 -10.13 1.10 6.02
CA THR A 106 -10.43 -0.34 6.11
C THR A 106 -11.14 -0.71 7.41
N ASN A 107 -11.75 -1.90 7.44
CA ASN A 107 -12.30 -2.52 8.64
C ASN A 107 -11.26 -3.33 9.46
N ASP A 108 -10.04 -3.51 8.95
CA ASP A 108 -9.00 -4.32 9.59
C ASP A 108 -8.20 -3.47 10.59
N SER A 109 -8.43 -3.72 11.88
CA SER A 109 -7.78 -2.95 12.94
C SER A 109 -6.26 -3.13 12.98
N LYS A 110 -5.72 -4.29 12.57
CA LYS A 110 -4.28 -4.53 12.60
C LYS A 110 -3.58 -3.73 11.51
N PHE A 111 -4.16 -3.69 10.32
CA PHE A 111 -3.70 -2.82 9.24
C PHE A 111 -3.79 -1.36 9.66
N SER A 112 -4.96 -0.91 10.13
CA SER A 112 -5.16 0.46 10.60
C SER A 112 -4.14 0.90 11.65
N ASP A 113 -3.86 0.05 12.64
CA ASP A 113 -2.90 0.37 13.70
C ASP A 113 -1.46 0.39 13.21
N ALA A 114 -1.09 -0.51 12.29
CA ALA A 114 0.21 -0.47 11.64
C ALA A 114 0.39 0.82 10.84
N LEU A 115 -0.63 1.27 10.11
CA LEU A 115 -0.52 2.49 9.30
C LEU A 115 -0.43 3.77 10.11
N LYS A 116 -0.99 3.80 11.33
CA LYS A 116 -0.77 4.95 12.22
C LYS A 116 0.70 5.11 12.58
N ILE A 117 1.45 4.01 12.70
CA ILE A 117 2.90 4.06 12.96
C ILE A 117 3.66 4.56 11.72
N HIS A 118 3.26 4.13 10.52
CA HIS A 118 3.83 4.64 9.26
C HIS A 118 3.59 6.13 9.09
N TRP A 119 2.33 6.55 9.27
CA TRP A 119 1.91 7.94 9.22
C TRP A 119 2.73 8.81 10.17
N GLN A 120 2.84 8.40 11.44
CA GLN A 120 3.62 9.17 12.42
C GLN A 120 5.09 9.24 12.07
N ALA A 121 5.70 8.14 11.64
CA ALA A 121 7.10 8.13 11.25
C ALA A 121 7.37 9.07 10.06
N ALA A 122 6.55 8.98 9.02
CA ALA A 122 6.64 9.85 7.84
C ALA A 122 6.40 11.33 8.20
N LYS A 123 5.41 11.60 9.05
CA LYS A 123 5.08 12.96 9.55
C LYS A 123 6.19 13.57 10.42
N GLU A 124 6.93 12.75 11.17
CA GLU A 124 8.11 13.18 11.93
C GLU A 124 9.36 13.34 11.04
N GLY A 125 9.25 13.10 9.73
CA GLY A 125 10.36 13.23 8.78
C GLY A 125 11.41 12.12 8.90
N ILE A 126 11.07 11.01 9.55
CA ILE A 126 11.93 9.82 9.59
C ILE A 126 11.96 9.25 8.19
N SER A 127 13.15 8.98 7.63
CA SER A 127 13.27 8.38 6.29
C SER A 127 12.77 6.94 6.29
N LEU A 128 12.34 6.42 5.13
CA LEU A 128 11.95 5.01 5.01
C LEU A 128 13.09 4.05 5.44
N ASN A 129 14.34 4.40 5.13
CA ASN A 129 15.51 3.61 5.54
C ASN A 129 15.65 3.57 7.08
N ASP A 130 15.50 4.70 7.75
CA ASP A 130 15.57 4.76 9.21
C ASP A 130 14.36 4.08 9.86
N PHE A 131 13.18 4.22 9.25
CA PHE A 131 11.99 3.50 9.66
C PHE A 131 12.20 1.99 9.64
N ILE A 132 12.72 1.46 8.52
CA ILE A 132 13.01 0.03 8.38
C ILE A 132 14.10 -0.42 9.37
N ALA A 133 15.14 0.40 9.58
CA ALA A 133 16.28 0.03 10.40
C ALA A 133 16.00 0.08 11.91
N LEU A 134 15.15 1.02 12.36
CA LEU A 134 14.99 1.32 13.78
C LEU A 134 13.61 0.97 14.32
N ILE A 135 12.57 1.09 13.50
CA ILE A 135 11.17 1.03 13.93
C ILE A 135 10.49 -0.25 13.47
N ALA A 136 10.70 -0.68 12.22
CA ALA A 136 10.14 -1.91 11.69
C ALA A 136 10.81 -3.15 12.29
N ASP A 137 10.02 -4.17 12.58
CA ASP A 137 10.52 -5.53 12.79
C ASP A 137 10.31 -6.32 11.50
N VAL A 138 11.32 -6.27 10.62
CA VAL A 138 11.28 -6.89 9.29
C VAL A 138 11.14 -8.42 9.37
N ASN A 139 11.77 -9.05 10.37
CA ASN A 139 11.68 -10.49 10.53
C ASN A 139 10.27 -10.90 10.94
N ALA A 140 9.71 -10.26 11.97
CA ALA A 140 8.35 -10.56 12.41
C ALA A 140 7.29 -10.19 11.36
N THR A 141 7.54 -9.13 10.57
CA THR A 141 6.69 -8.79 9.41
C THR A 141 6.73 -9.90 8.36
N GLY A 142 7.93 -10.42 8.03
CA GLY A 142 8.09 -11.52 7.10
C GLY A 142 7.40 -12.80 7.56
N ASP A 143 7.53 -13.14 8.84
CA ASP A 143 6.85 -14.30 9.46
C ASP A 143 5.32 -14.14 9.45
N ALA A 144 4.81 -12.90 9.54
CA ALA A 144 3.39 -12.61 9.45
C ALA A 144 2.84 -12.72 8.02
N GLY A 145 3.69 -12.65 7.00
CA GLY A 145 3.31 -12.79 5.59
C GLY A 145 2.41 -11.67 5.07
N THR A 146 2.49 -10.48 5.67
CA THR A 146 1.69 -9.31 5.25
C THR A 146 2.35 -8.57 4.10
N PHE A 147 1.56 -7.97 3.20
CA PHE A 147 2.07 -7.10 2.13
C PHE A 147 2.59 -5.74 2.65
N TYR A 148 2.25 -5.40 3.91
CA TYR A 148 2.63 -4.17 4.58
C TYR A 148 3.54 -4.47 5.77
N ILE A 149 4.29 -3.47 6.24
CA ILE A 149 5.10 -3.62 7.47
C ILE A 149 4.14 -3.67 8.65
N SER A 150 4.02 -4.83 9.29
CA SER A 150 2.97 -5.11 10.27
C SER A 150 3.49 -5.28 11.70
N ALA A 151 4.80 -5.46 11.85
CA ALA A 151 5.45 -5.64 13.14
C ALA A 151 6.48 -4.55 13.40
N PHE A 152 6.60 -4.16 14.67
CA PHE A 152 7.39 -2.99 15.07
C PHE A 152 8.20 -3.27 16.33
N THR A 153 9.37 -2.65 16.40
CA THR A 153 10.23 -2.69 17.57
C THR A 153 9.64 -1.85 18.71
N LYS A 154 10.26 -1.91 19.90
CA LYS A 154 9.89 -1.06 21.04
C LYS A 154 10.08 0.44 20.76
N GLU A 155 10.88 0.80 19.77
CA GLU A 155 11.11 2.19 19.38
C GLU A 155 9.85 2.83 18.79
N ALA A 156 8.99 2.05 18.14
CA ALA A 156 7.70 2.53 17.62
C ALA A 156 6.80 3.12 18.71
N GLN A 157 6.91 2.62 19.95
CA GLN A 157 6.12 3.14 21.07
C GLN A 157 6.46 4.61 21.39
N LYS A 158 7.66 5.09 21.04
CA LYS A 158 8.06 6.48 21.25
C LYS A 158 7.27 7.43 20.33
N LEU A 159 6.98 7.01 19.09
CA LEU A 159 6.15 7.76 18.13
C LEU A 159 4.71 7.93 18.63
N LEU A 160 4.12 6.83 19.11
CA LEU A 160 2.75 6.80 19.64
C LEU A 160 2.58 7.63 20.91
N ASN A 161 3.66 7.89 21.64
CA ASN A 161 3.62 8.69 22.86
C ASN A 161 3.79 10.19 22.57
N ASN A 162 4.64 10.55 21.61
CA ASN A 162 4.87 11.95 21.23
C ASN A 162 3.61 12.60 20.62
N SER A 163 2.84 11.82 19.85
CA SER A 163 1.59 12.24 19.22
C SER A 163 0.46 12.60 20.20
N LYS A 164 0.42 11.96 21.38
CA LYS A 164 -0.58 12.27 22.43
C LYS A 164 -0.34 13.60 23.15
N THR A 165 0.91 14.04 23.22
CA THR A 165 1.27 15.33 23.86
C THR A 165 0.84 16.56 23.07
N THR A 166 0.57 16.42 21.77
CA THR A 166 0.12 17.52 20.90
C THR A 166 -1.40 17.68 20.85
N GLU A 167 -2.19 16.67 21.23
CA GLU A 167 -3.66 16.74 21.24
C GLU A 167 -4.24 17.33 22.55
N ASP A 168 -3.50 17.30 23.65
CA ASP A 168 -3.93 17.86 24.95
C ASP A 168 -3.65 19.38 25.12
N ASN A 169 -3.10 20.04 24.09
CA ASN A 169 -2.78 21.48 24.11
C ASN A 169 -3.48 22.30 22.99
N GLY A 170 -4.55 21.75 22.40
CA GLY A 170 -5.37 22.41 21.36
C GLY A 170 -6.73 22.86 21.85
#